data_AF-A0A7M3LVM8-F1
#
_entry.id   AF-A0A7M3LVM8-F1
#
_cell.length_a   1.000
_cell.length_b   1.000
_cell.length_c   1.000
_cell.angle_alpha   90.00
_cell.angle_beta   90.00
_cell.angle_gamma   90.00
#
_symmetry.space_group_name_H-M   'P 1'
#
loop_
_entity.id
_entity.type
_entity.pdbx_description
1 polymer ?
#
loop_
_entity_poly.entity_id
_entity_poly.type
_entity_poly.pdbx_seq_one_letter_code
_entity_poly.pdbx_strand_id
1 'polypeptide(L)'
;MVNWLGEMDVSLFISRNRLKKRKTFPRARAPWALDSGGFTELRDHGGWRITAEQYAAEVRRYAEEIGKLDWVAPMDWMCEPFVIAGGPHAGQHFVGTGLSVEEHQRLTVDNYLDLRRIAPDLPFAPVLQGWQLADYLRCVEMYEEAGVDLEAQPVVGLGSVCRRQGTAEIGEIVTALAALGLKLHGFGVKSAGVAEYGDLLMSADSMAWSFGARRDSKLAGCTHRAKNCANCPTYALAWRSRVLSAPAPERQLQFDLLG
;
A
#
# COMPACT_ATOMS: atom_id res chain seq x y z
N MET A 1 0.69 -2.66 -24.27
CA MET A 1 0.21 -2.53 -22.87
C MET A 1 0.91 -1.33 -22.30
N VAL A 2 0.19 -0.39 -21.68
CA VAL A 2 0.76 0.86 -21.14
C VAL A 2 1.95 0.53 -20.24
N ASN A 3 3.07 1.19 -20.51
CA ASN A 3 4.30 0.97 -19.80
C ASN A 3 4.48 2.03 -18.71
N TRP A 4 3.67 1.92 -17.64
CA TRP A 4 3.58 2.95 -16.59
C TRP A 4 4.94 3.37 -16.03
N LEU A 5 5.80 2.42 -15.65
CA LEU A 5 7.13 2.71 -15.13
C LEU A 5 8.00 3.48 -16.13
N GLY A 6 7.96 3.12 -17.41
CA GLY A 6 8.76 3.76 -18.47
C GLY A 6 8.15 5.03 -19.04
N GLU A 7 6.92 5.39 -18.67
CA GLU A 7 6.17 6.50 -19.29
C GLU A 7 5.81 7.61 -18.30
N MET A 8 5.64 7.31 -17.00
CA MET A 8 5.13 8.26 -16.02
C MET A 8 6.25 9.00 -15.27
N ASP A 9 6.11 10.32 -15.13
CA ASP A 9 7.01 11.18 -14.36
C ASP A 9 6.53 11.43 -12.92
N VAL A 10 5.56 10.65 -12.43
CA VAL A 10 5.04 10.72 -11.06
C VAL A 10 5.32 9.41 -10.33
N SER A 11 5.41 9.46 -8.99
CA SER A 11 5.64 8.26 -8.18
C SER A 11 4.53 7.22 -8.36
N LEU A 12 4.92 5.95 -8.42
CA LEU A 12 4.01 4.82 -8.64
C LEU A 12 4.09 3.82 -7.49
N PHE A 13 2.96 3.18 -7.19
CA PHE A 13 2.92 2.00 -6.33
C PHE A 13 2.56 0.77 -7.18
N ILE A 14 3.49 -0.15 -7.33
CA ILE A 14 3.42 -1.25 -8.29
C ILE A 14 3.27 -2.58 -7.57
N SER A 15 2.28 -3.38 -7.95
CA SER A 15 2.09 -4.72 -7.37
C SER A 15 3.06 -5.75 -7.95
N ARG A 16 3.69 -6.53 -7.07
CA ARG A 16 4.48 -7.73 -7.42
C ARG A 16 3.72 -8.67 -8.35
N ASN A 17 2.40 -8.82 -8.17
CA ASN A 17 1.56 -9.67 -9.01
C ASN A 17 1.56 -9.26 -10.50
N ARG A 18 1.91 -8.00 -10.79
CA ARG A 18 2.12 -7.49 -12.16
C ARG A 18 3.53 -7.75 -12.66
N LEU A 19 4.54 -7.63 -11.80
CA LEU A 19 5.95 -7.80 -12.15
C LEU A 19 6.35 -9.27 -12.31
N LYS A 20 5.87 -10.17 -11.44
CA LYS A 20 6.24 -11.60 -11.45
C LYS A 20 5.90 -12.33 -12.75
N LYS A 21 5.03 -11.75 -13.58
CA LYS A 21 4.63 -12.29 -14.90
C LYS A 21 5.50 -11.79 -16.05
N ARG A 22 6.42 -10.85 -15.81
CA ARG A 22 7.22 -10.21 -16.85
C ARG A 22 8.60 -10.86 -16.95
N LYS A 23 9.06 -11.02 -18.20
CA LYS A 23 10.42 -11.45 -18.50
C LYS A 23 11.40 -10.28 -18.51
N THR A 24 10.97 -9.13 -19.01
CA THR A 24 11.75 -7.89 -19.09
C THR A 24 10.99 -6.71 -18.48
N PHE A 25 11.76 -5.76 -17.96
CA PHE A 25 11.22 -4.56 -17.33
C PHE A 25 11.62 -3.28 -18.06
N PRO A 26 10.74 -2.26 -18.05
CA PRO A 26 11.14 -0.90 -18.38
C PRO A 26 12.06 -0.30 -17.31
N ARG A 27 12.85 0.70 -17.70
CA ARG A 27 13.50 1.60 -16.74
C ARG A 27 12.50 2.61 -16.20
N ALA A 28 12.48 2.82 -14.89
CA ALA A 28 11.58 3.77 -14.26
C ALA A 28 11.97 5.23 -14.56
N ARG A 29 10.97 6.06 -14.90
CA ARG A 29 11.16 7.51 -15.07
C ARG A 29 11.07 8.29 -13.76
N ALA A 30 10.31 7.82 -12.78
CA ALA A 30 10.16 8.41 -11.45
C ALA A 30 10.38 7.36 -10.34
N PRO A 31 10.55 7.77 -9.06
CA PRO A 31 10.58 6.86 -7.93
C PRO A 31 9.33 5.97 -7.89
N TRP A 32 9.47 4.74 -7.41
CA TRP A 32 8.33 3.84 -7.26
C TRP A 32 8.53 2.93 -6.06
N ALA A 33 7.42 2.50 -5.49
CA ALA A 33 7.42 1.53 -4.40
C ALA A 33 6.66 0.25 -4.78
N LEU A 34 6.97 -0.83 -4.09
CA LEU A 34 6.49 -2.17 -4.42
C LEU A 34 5.48 -2.67 -3.38
N ASP A 35 4.27 -2.99 -3.85
CA ASP A 35 3.32 -3.82 -3.12
C ASP A 35 3.74 -5.29 -3.25
N SER A 36 3.90 -5.98 -2.12
CA SER A 36 4.29 -7.39 -2.03
C SER A 36 3.26 -8.33 -2.66
N GLY A 37 2.01 -7.88 -2.77
CA GLY A 37 0.89 -8.66 -3.28
C GLY A 37 0.26 -9.59 -2.24
N GLY A 38 0.50 -9.35 -0.94
CA GLY A 38 0.02 -10.18 0.17
C GLY A 38 -1.49 -10.41 0.16
N PHE A 39 -2.27 -9.39 -0.18
CA PHE A 39 -3.72 -9.52 -0.36
C PHE A 39 -4.13 -10.66 -1.30
N THR A 40 -3.41 -10.83 -2.41
CA THR A 40 -3.72 -11.90 -3.37
C THR A 40 -3.30 -13.26 -2.84
N GLU A 41 -2.11 -13.38 -2.24
CA GLU A 41 -1.62 -14.67 -1.71
C GLU A 41 -2.51 -15.14 -0.54
N LEU A 42 -2.84 -14.28 0.42
CA LEU A 42 -3.72 -14.65 1.54
C LEU A 42 -5.16 -14.93 1.11
N ARG A 43 -5.73 -14.14 0.18
CA ARG A 43 -7.07 -14.42 -0.34
C ARG A 43 -7.15 -15.79 -1.02
N ASP A 44 -6.21 -16.06 -1.93
CA ASP A 44 -6.26 -17.22 -2.82
C ASP A 44 -5.75 -18.51 -2.16
N HIS A 45 -4.88 -18.39 -1.15
CA HIS A 45 -4.16 -19.53 -0.57
C HIS A 45 -4.12 -19.57 0.95
N GLY A 46 -4.60 -18.54 1.65
CA GLY A 46 -4.53 -18.47 3.12
C GLY A 46 -3.11 -18.31 3.66
N GLY A 47 -2.11 -18.05 2.81
CA GLY A 47 -0.71 -17.95 3.20
C GLY A 47 0.22 -17.63 2.04
N TRP A 48 1.48 -17.36 2.35
CA TRP A 48 2.52 -17.13 1.35
C TRP A 48 3.04 -18.45 0.77
N ARG A 49 3.18 -18.51 -0.56
CA ARG A 49 3.71 -19.69 -1.28
C ARG A 49 5.17 -19.58 -1.69
N ILE A 50 5.79 -18.43 -1.40
CA ILE A 50 7.20 -18.18 -1.64
C ILE A 50 7.89 -17.95 -0.30
N THR A 51 9.20 -18.15 -0.25
CA THR A 51 10.01 -17.82 0.93
C THR A 51 10.46 -16.35 0.90
N ALA A 52 10.95 -15.85 2.04
CA ALA A 52 11.54 -14.52 2.13
C ALA A 52 12.77 -14.37 1.20
N GLU A 53 13.58 -15.42 1.01
CA GLU A 53 14.72 -15.41 0.09
C GLU A 53 14.28 -15.29 -1.37
N GLN A 54 13.22 -16.01 -1.75
CA GLN A 54 12.65 -15.91 -3.09
C GLN A 54 12.09 -14.52 -3.34
N TYR A 55 11.40 -13.95 -2.35
CA TYR A 55 10.89 -12.59 -2.45
C TYR A 55 12.02 -11.56 -2.54
N ALA A 56 13.03 -11.63 -1.67
CA ALA A 56 14.18 -10.74 -1.70
C ALA A 56 14.96 -10.81 -3.03
N ALA A 57 15.11 -12.02 -3.61
CA ALA A 57 15.73 -12.19 -4.92
C ALA A 57 14.92 -11.52 -6.04
N GLU A 58 13.59 -11.62 -6.00
CA GLU A 58 12.72 -10.89 -6.94
C GLU A 58 12.86 -9.37 -6.77
N VAL A 59 12.82 -8.88 -5.52
CA VAL A 59 12.94 -7.45 -5.22
C VAL A 59 14.28 -6.90 -5.70
N ARG A 60 15.39 -7.61 -5.44
CA ARG A 60 16.73 -7.25 -5.94
C ARG A 60 16.73 -7.10 -7.45
N ARG A 61 16.20 -8.11 -8.15
CA ARG A 61 16.08 -8.09 -9.60
C ARG A 61 15.27 -6.88 -10.09
N TYR A 62 14.15 -6.57 -9.44
CA TYR A 62 13.36 -5.40 -9.77
C TYR A 62 14.13 -4.09 -9.52
N ALA A 63 14.83 -3.97 -8.40
CA ALA A 63 15.64 -2.80 -8.07
C ALA A 63 16.72 -2.55 -9.14
N GLU A 64 17.45 -3.60 -9.53
CA GLU A 64 18.56 -3.53 -10.49
C GLU A 64 18.08 -3.28 -11.93
N GLU A 65 17.04 -3.97 -12.39
CA GLU A 65 16.57 -3.88 -13.77
C GLU A 65 15.65 -2.67 -14.02
N ILE A 66 14.87 -2.24 -13.03
CA ILE A 66 13.92 -1.11 -13.17
C ILE A 66 14.59 0.21 -12.75
N GLY A 67 15.37 0.20 -11.67
CA GLY A 67 15.95 1.40 -11.04
C GLY A 67 14.91 2.25 -10.30
N LYS A 68 15.37 3.23 -9.51
CA LYS A 68 14.53 4.19 -8.75
C LYS A 68 13.50 3.54 -7.81
N LEU A 69 13.80 2.35 -7.29
CA LEU A 69 13.00 1.74 -6.24
C LEU A 69 13.20 2.54 -4.95
N ASP A 70 12.10 3.04 -4.40
CA ASP A 70 12.07 3.92 -3.23
C ASP A 70 11.92 3.12 -1.93
N TRP A 71 10.88 2.28 -1.85
CA TRP A 71 10.66 1.35 -0.75
C TRP A 71 9.82 0.13 -1.16
N VAL A 72 9.81 -0.89 -0.31
CA VAL A 72 9.17 -2.18 -0.58
C VAL A 72 8.35 -2.62 0.64
N ALA A 73 7.08 -2.95 0.43
CA ALA A 73 6.27 -3.61 1.46
C ALA A 73 6.83 -5.02 1.74
N PRO A 74 6.85 -5.50 3.00
CA PRO A 74 7.25 -6.85 3.34
C PRO A 74 6.14 -7.84 2.92
N MET A 75 6.35 -9.12 3.17
CA MET A 75 5.35 -10.17 2.98
C MET A 75 4.35 -10.17 4.16
N ASP A 76 3.62 -9.08 4.30
CA ASP A 76 2.72 -8.78 5.41
C ASP A 76 1.43 -9.62 5.40
N TRP A 77 0.75 -9.65 6.56
CA TRP A 77 -0.45 -10.42 6.79
C TRP A 77 -1.60 -9.52 7.25
N MET A 78 -2.58 -9.29 6.38
CA MET A 78 -3.70 -8.41 6.68
C MET A 78 -4.75 -9.08 7.57
N CYS A 79 -5.23 -8.32 8.55
CA CYS A 79 -6.06 -8.74 9.66
C CYS A 79 -7.56 -8.56 9.44
N GLU A 80 -8.04 -8.28 8.21
CA GLU A 80 -9.48 -8.13 8.03
C GLU A 80 -10.23 -9.43 8.39
N PRO A 81 -11.42 -9.37 9.03
CA PRO A 81 -12.12 -10.56 9.49
C PRO A 81 -12.37 -11.60 8.40
N PHE A 82 -12.61 -11.17 7.15
CA PHE A 82 -12.80 -12.07 6.01
C PHE A 82 -11.49 -12.67 5.47
N VAL A 83 -10.32 -12.06 5.73
CA VAL A 83 -9.00 -12.66 5.44
C VAL A 83 -8.70 -13.73 6.48
N ILE A 84 -9.04 -13.49 7.74
CA ILE A 84 -8.86 -14.45 8.83
C ILE A 84 -9.84 -15.63 8.71
N ALA A 85 -11.14 -15.35 8.75
CA ALA A 85 -12.19 -16.37 8.81
C ALA A 85 -12.49 -17.02 7.44
N GLY A 86 -12.16 -16.34 6.34
CA GLY A 86 -12.48 -16.79 5.00
C GLY A 86 -13.94 -16.54 4.59
N GLY A 87 -14.32 -17.12 3.46
CA GLY A 87 -15.68 -17.05 2.91
C GLY A 87 -15.88 -15.94 1.87
N PRO A 88 -17.13 -15.77 1.39
CA PRO A 88 -17.46 -14.77 0.38
C PRO A 88 -17.50 -13.37 0.99
N HIS A 89 -16.73 -12.45 0.42
CA HIS A 89 -16.77 -11.03 0.79
C HIS A 89 -16.62 -10.14 -0.44
N ALA A 90 -17.58 -9.22 -0.62
CA ALA A 90 -17.58 -8.21 -1.69
C ALA A 90 -17.28 -8.78 -3.10
N GLY A 91 -17.94 -9.89 -3.44
CA GLY A 91 -17.83 -10.55 -4.75
C GLY A 91 -16.53 -11.34 -4.96
N GLN A 92 -15.76 -11.58 -3.90
CA GLN A 92 -14.57 -12.43 -3.91
C GLN A 92 -14.71 -13.54 -2.86
N HIS A 93 -13.97 -14.63 -3.05
CA HIS A 93 -13.88 -15.71 -2.07
C HIS A 93 -12.50 -15.67 -1.40
N PHE A 94 -12.47 -15.81 -0.08
CA PHE A 94 -11.25 -15.87 0.72
C PHE A 94 -11.10 -17.27 1.30
N VAL A 95 -9.90 -17.85 1.20
CA VAL A 95 -9.60 -19.16 1.79
C VAL A 95 -9.75 -19.12 3.32
N GLY A 96 -9.35 -18.02 3.94
CA GLY A 96 -9.26 -17.91 5.39
C GLY A 96 -7.92 -18.44 5.89
N THR A 97 -7.17 -17.60 6.61
CA THR A 97 -5.91 -18.03 7.23
C THR A 97 -6.14 -18.88 8.48
N GLY A 98 -7.27 -18.67 9.17
CA GLY A 98 -7.57 -19.33 10.46
C GLY A 98 -6.71 -18.85 11.64
N LEU A 99 -5.91 -17.79 11.46
CA LEU A 99 -4.98 -17.27 12.47
C LEU A 99 -5.59 -16.09 13.24
N SER A 100 -5.02 -15.76 14.40
CA SER A 100 -5.40 -14.56 15.15
C SER A 100 -4.78 -13.30 14.53
N VAL A 101 -5.31 -12.13 14.90
CA VAL A 101 -4.71 -10.83 14.58
C VAL A 101 -3.27 -10.77 15.11
N GLU A 102 -3.04 -11.22 16.34
CA GLU A 102 -1.71 -11.26 16.95
C GLU A 102 -0.71 -12.12 16.17
N GLU A 103 -1.16 -13.26 15.62
CA GLU A 103 -0.31 -14.12 14.81
C GLU A 103 0.01 -13.48 13.45
N HIS A 104 -0.94 -12.77 12.83
CA HIS A 104 -0.65 -11.96 11.64
C HIS A 104 0.38 -10.85 11.91
N GLN A 105 0.32 -10.23 13.09
CA GLN A 105 1.30 -9.23 13.52
C GLN A 105 2.69 -9.85 13.64
N ARG A 106 2.82 -10.98 14.38
CA ARG A 106 4.09 -11.71 14.51
C ARG A 106 4.66 -12.10 13.15
N LEU A 107 3.86 -12.74 12.29
CA LEU A 107 4.30 -13.15 10.96
C LEU A 107 4.73 -11.97 10.08
N THR A 108 4.11 -10.80 10.24
CA THR A 108 4.50 -9.58 9.52
C THR A 108 5.82 -9.01 10.04
N VAL A 109 5.97 -8.89 11.37
CA VAL A 109 7.17 -8.38 12.02
C VAL A 109 8.36 -9.30 11.73
N ASP A 110 8.21 -10.61 11.96
CA ASP A 110 9.25 -11.61 11.69
C ASP A 110 9.68 -11.58 10.23
N ASN A 111 8.74 -11.47 9.30
CA ASN A 111 9.07 -11.38 7.88
C ASN A 111 9.87 -10.10 7.55
N TYR A 112 9.49 -8.95 8.11
CA TYR A 112 10.26 -7.72 7.93
C TYR A 112 11.70 -7.90 8.43
N LEU A 113 11.89 -8.48 9.63
CA LEU A 113 13.21 -8.74 10.20
C LEU A 113 14.03 -9.71 9.34
N ASP A 114 13.41 -10.78 8.85
CA ASP A 114 14.05 -11.74 7.95
C ASP A 114 14.49 -11.07 6.65
N LEU A 115 13.64 -10.25 6.03
CA LEU A 115 13.99 -9.54 4.80
C LEU A 115 15.14 -8.56 5.02
N ARG A 116 15.15 -7.82 6.14
CA ARG A 116 16.26 -6.94 6.52
C ARG A 116 17.55 -7.71 6.78
N ARG A 117 17.48 -8.95 7.27
CA ARG A 117 18.64 -9.84 7.45
C ARG A 117 19.14 -10.42 6.11
N ILE A 118 18.23 -10.86 5.24
CA ILE A 118 18.54 -11.52 3.96
C ILE A 118 19.11 -10.53 2.95
N ALA A 119 18.55 -9.33 2.88
CA ALA A 119 18.95 -8.30 1.92
C ALA A 119 18.94 -6.91 2.59
N PRO A 120 19.93 -6.63 3.47
CA PRO A 120 20.00 -5.39 4.26
C PRO A 120 20.13 -4.12 3.42
N ASP A 121 20.60 -4.25 2.18
CA ASP A 121 20.75 -3.17 1.20
C ASP A 121 19.44 -2.79 0.49
N LEU A 122 18.38 -3.60 0.61
CA LEU A 122 17.08 -3.30 0.01
C LEU A 122 16.18 -2.49 0.95
N PRO A 123 15.36 -1.57 0.42
CA PRO A 123 14.57 -0.63 1.22
C PRO A 123 13.23 -1.23 1.67
N PHE A 124 13.27 -2.32 2.44
CA PHE A 124 12.06 -2.86 3.06
C PHE A 124 11.55 -1.89 4.14
N ALA A 125 10.26 -1.55 4.07
CA ALA A 125 9.59 -0.74 5.08
C ALA A 125 8.79 -1.63 6.03
N PRO A 126 8.72 -1.34 7.35
CA PRO A 126 7.84 -2.06 8.24
C PRO A 126 6.37 -1.73 7.92
N VAL A 127 5.49 -2.68 8.21
CA VAL A 127 4.04 -2.51 8.07
C VAL A 127 3.38 -2.86 9.40
N LEU A 128 2.56 -1.93 9.90
CA LEU A 128 1.69 -2.15 11.05
C LEU A 128 0.42 -2.86 10.59
N GLN A 129 0.05 -3.92 11.32
CA GLN A 129 -1.16 -4.69 11.10
C GLN A 129 -2.05 -4.68 12.34
N GLY A 130 -3.36 -4.73 12.15
CA GLY A 130 -4.34 -4.73 13.25
C GLY A 130 -5.77 -4.52 12.75
N TRP A 131 -6.75 -4.72 13.64
CA TRP A 131 -8.15 -4.41 13.35
C TRP A 131 -8.67 -3.26 14.22
N GLN A 132 -8.38 -3.27 15.51
CA GLN A 132 -8.73 -2.17 16.42
C GLN A 132 -7.48 -1.35 16.77
N LEU A 133 -7.65 -0.14 17.31
CA LEU A 133 -6.53 0.72 17.73
C LEU A 133 -5.54 -0.03 18.65
N ALA A 134 -6.05 -0.77 19.63
CA ALA A 134 -5.21 -1.56 20.53
C ALA A 134 -4.37 -2.62 19.80
N ASP A 135 -4.84 -3.13 18.65
CA ASP A 135 -4.04 -4.03 17.82
C ASP A 135 -2.86 -3.29 17.22
N TYR A 136 -3.08 -2.12 16.63
CA TYR A 136 -1.99 -1.34 16.02
C TYR A 136 -0.94 -0.91 17.05
N LEU A 137 -1.36 -0.47 18.24
CA LEU A 137 -0.41 -0.10 19.31
C LEU A 137 0.42 -1.31 19.76
N ARG A 138 -0.20 -2.49 19.90
CA ARG A 138 0.55 -3.72 20.17
C ARG A 138 1.51 -4.09 19.03
N CYS A 139 1.14 -3.85 17.78
CA CYS A 139 2.05 -4.08 16.66
C CYS A 139 3.26 -3.13 16.69
N VAL A 140 3.06 -1.88 17.13
CA VAL A 140 4.15 -0.92 17.39
C VAL A 140 5.07 -1.49 18.47
N GLU A 141 4.53 -1.91 19.61
CA GLU A 141 5.29 -2.55 20.69
C GLU A 141 6.09 -3.76 20.20
N MET A 142 5.52 -4.63 19.35
CA MET A 142 6.24 -5.77 18.76
C MET A 142 7.47 -5.36 17.93
N TYR A 143 7.38 -4.26 17.16
CA TYR A 143 8.53 -3.74 16.41
C TYR A 143 9.57 -3.13 17.36
N GLU A 144 9.14 -2.38 18.38
CA GLU A 144 10.03 -1.78 19.38
C GLU A 144 10.79 -2.85 20.18
N GLU A 145 10.10 -3.91 20.63
CA GLU A 145 10.69 -5.06 21.31
C GLU A 145 11.71 -5.81 20.43
N ALA A 146 11.49 -5.82 19.12
CA ALA A 146 12.43 -6.34 18.13
C ALA A 146 13.59 -5.38 17.82
N GLY A 147 13.67 -4.23 18.48
CA GLY A 147 14.72 -3.22 18.31
C GLY A 147 14.56 -2.36 17.04
N VAL A 148 13.36 -2.27 16.49
CA VAL A 148 13.05 -1.46 15.31
C VAL A 148 12.49 -0.11 15.74
N ASP A 149 13.29 0.93 15.54
CA ASP A 149 12.83 2.32 15.66
C ASP A 149 11.95 2.67 14.45
N LEU A 150 10.63 2.72 14.67
CA LEU A 150 9.63 3.03 13.65
C LEU A 150 9.60 4.52 13.28
N GLU A 151 9.91 5.43 14.21
CA GLU A 151 9.92 6.88 13.97
C GLU A 151 11.08 7.27 13.03
N ALA A 152 12.22 6.59 13.18
CA ALA A 152 13.37 6.75 12.30
C ALA A 152 13.13 6.22 10.88
N GLN A 153 12.11 5.39 10.65
CA GLN A 153 11.86 4.86 9.30
C GLN A 153 11.39 5.96 8.34
N PRO A 154 11.82 5.91 7.08
CA PRO A 154 11.39 6.89 6.07
C PRO A 154 9.89 6.74 5.76
N VAL A 155 9.34 5.54 5.96
CA VAL A 155 7.92 5.23 5.77
C VAL A 155 7.54 4.02 6.62
N VAL A 156 6.34 4.04 7.19
CA VAL A 156 5.72 2.93 7.91
C VAL A 156 4.39 2.64 7.25
N GLY A 157 4.22 1.43 6.72
CA GLY A 157 2.98 1.05 6.06
C GLY A 157 1.85 0.79 7.08
N LEU A 158 0.63 1.19 6.73
CA LEU A 158 -0.56 1.00 7.54
C LEU A 158 -1.51 0.00 6.85
N GLY A 159 -1.37 -1.28 7.21
CA GLY A 159 -2.14 -2.40 6.64
C GLY A 159 -3.57 -2.49 7.17
N SER A 160 -4.40 -3.37 6.58
CA SER A 160 -5.76 -3.66 7.07
C SER A 160 -6.75 -2.48 7.14
N VAL A 161 -6.45 -1.40 6.41
CA VAL A 161 -7.32 -0.20 6.33
C VAL A 161 -8.18 -0.17 5.07
N CYS A 162 -7.83 -1.00 4.08
CA CYS A 162 -8.53 -1.08 2.82
C CYS A 162 -9.98 -1.54 3.05
N ARG A 163 -10.93 -0.70 2.61
CA ARG A 163 -12.40 -0.87 2.72
C ARG A 163 -13.02 -0.45 4.06
N ARG A 164 -12.25 0.18 4.95
CA ARG A 164 -12.75 0.80 6.21
C ARG A 164 -12.86 2.33 6.13
N GLN A 165 -12.51 2.91 4.99
CA GLN A 165 -12.61 4.34 4.72
C GLN A 165 -14.02 4.90 4.97
N GLY A 166 -14.11 5.96 5.75
CA GLY A 166 -15.36 6.64 6.12
C GLY A 166 -15.94 6.23 7.48
N THR A 167 -15.17 5.53 8.32
CA THR A 167 -15.53 5.31 9.73
C THR A 167 -14.69 6.21 10.64
N ALA A 168 -15.31 6.77 11.68
CA ALA A 168 -14.57 7.52 12.70
C ALA A 168 -13.42 6.69 13.31
N GLU A 169 -13.61 5.37 13.42
CA GLU A 169 -12.63 4.42 13.93
C GLU A 169 -11.30 4.46 13.15
N ILE A 170 -11.33 4.53 11.81
CA ILE A 170 -10.07 4.56 11.06
C ILE A 170 -9.35 5.90 11.21
N GLY A 171 -10.11 6.99 11.33
CA GLY A 171 -9.56 8.31 11.64
C GLY A 171 -8.87 8.35 13.00
N GLU A 172 -9.44 7.70 14.02
CA GLU A 172 -8.84 7.56 15.35
C GLU A 172 -7.53 6.77 15.32
N ILE A 173 -7.50 5.65 14.57
CA ILE A 173 -6.29 4.84 14.39
C ILE A 173 -5.17 5.66 13.74
N VAL A 174 -5.47 6.32 12.61
CA VAL A 174 -4.48 7.14 11.89
C VAL A 174 -3.99 8.29 12.76
N THR A 175 -4.89 8.95 13.49
CA THR A 175 -4.53 10.06 14.40
C THR A 175 -3.59 9.58 15.51
N ALA A 176 -3.93 8.47 16.17
CA ALA A 176 -3.11 7.94 17.25
C ALA A 176 -1.72 7.54 16.77
N LEU A 177 -1.61 6.86 15.62
CA LEU A 177 -0.33 6.45 15.05
C LEU A 177 0.51 7.62 14.54
N ALA A 178 -0.12 8.64 13.93
CA ALA A 178 0.57 9.86 13.52
C ALA A 178 1.10 10.65 14.73
N ALA A 179 0.38 10.64 15.86
CA ALA A 179 0.83 11.29 17.09
C ALA A 179 2.08 10.64 17.71
N LEU A 180 2.42 9.41 17.31
CA LEU A 180 3.69 8.74 17.64
C LEU A 180 4.86 9.17 16.72
N GLY A 181 4.65 10.14 15.82
CA GLY A 181 5.68 10.61 14.88
C GLY A 181 5.88 9.72 13.65
N LEU A 182 5.01 8.73 13.44
CA LEU A 182 5.17 7.75 12.36
C LEU A 182 4.87 8.35 10.98
N LYS A 183 5.75 8.06 10.01
CA LYS A 183 5.62 8.48 8.60
C LYS A 183 4.72 7.52 7.83
N LEU A 184 3.41 7.62 8.03
CA LEU A 184 2.45 6.60 7.59
C LEU A 184 2.23 6.56 6.07
N HIS A 185 2.24 5.36 5.49
CA HIS A 185 1.70 5.06 4.16
C HIS A 185 0.37 4.30 4.26
N GLY A 186 -0.73 4.90 3.80
CA GLY A 186 -2.04 4.26 3.80
C GLY A 186 -2.25 3.36 2.58
N PHE A 187 -2.38 2.05 2.79
CA PHE A 187 -2.63 1.09 1.70
C PHE A 187 -4.08 1.14 1.20
N GLY A 188 -4.26 1.39 -0.09
CA GLY A 188 -5.57 1.32 -0.75
C GLY A 188 -6.61 2.35 -0.27
N VAL A 189 -6.15 3.48 0.27
CA VAL A 189 -7.03 4.57 0.74
C VAL A 189 -7.78 5.17 -0.44
N LYS A 190 -9.10 5.38 -0.30
CA LYS A 190 -9.94 6.01 -1.33
C LYS A 190 -10.10 7.51 -1.04
N SER A 191 -10.61 8.26 -2.01
CA SER A 191 -10.78 9.73 -1.91
C SER A 191 -11.49 10.19 -0.63
N ALA A 192 -12.46 9.44 -0.10
CA ALA A 192 -13.12 9.77 1.17
C ALA A 192 -12.16 9.71 2.37
N GLY A 193 -11.33 8.67 2.47
CA GLY A 193 -10.32 8.57 3.53
C GLY A 193 -9.20 9.60 3.37
N VAL A 194 -8.80 9.90 2.12
CA VAL A 194 -7.85 10.99 1.85
C VAL A 194 -8.41 12.34 2.33
N ALA A 195 -9.71 12.60 2.10
CA ALA A 195 -10.33 13.82 2.62
C ALA A 195 -10.39 13.81 4.16
N GLU A 196 -10.69 12.69 4.80
CA GLU A 196 -10.92 12.65 6.24
C GLU A 196 -9.64 12.72 7.10
N TYR A 197 -8.57 12.05 6.67
CA TYR A 197 -7.32 11.90 7.43
C TYR A 197 -6.05 11.93 6.56
N GLY A 198 -6.15 12.34 5.29
CA GLY A 198 -5.01 12.32 4.37
C GLY A 198 -3.84 13.19 4.83
N ASP A 199 -4.11 14.30 5.53
CA ASP A 199 -3.09 15.21 6.08
C ASP A 199 -2.22 14.56 7.18
N LEU A 200 -2.68 13.44 7.74
CA LEU A 200 -1.95 12.65 8.74
C LEU A 200 -1.12 11.52 8.10
N LEU A 201 -1.19 11.36 6.77
CA LEU A 201 -0.43 10.36 6.03
C LEU A 201 0.71 11.02 5.27
N MET A 202 1.89 10.43 5.31
CA MET A 202 3.01 10.82 4.45
C MET A 202 2.68 10.52 2.97
N SER A 203 2.00 9.40 2.72
CA SER A 203 1.55 9.02 1.39
C SER A 203 0.42 7.98 1.45
N ALA A 204 -0.22 7.72 0.31
CA ALA A 204 -1.20 6.65 0.17
C ALA A 204 -1.27 6.18 -1.29
N ASP A 205 -1.69 4.93 -1.50
CA ASP A 205 -2.02 4.40 -2.82
C ASP A 205 -3.52 4.19 -3.00
N SER A 206 -3.98 4.17 -4.27
CA SER A 206 -5.38 3.92 -4.56
C SER A 206 -5.62 3.35 -5.96
N MET A 207 -6.44 2.29 -6.02
CA MET A 207 -7.05 1.83 -7.27
C MET A 207 -8.42 2.47 -7.55
N ALA A 208 -8.89 3.41 -6.73
CA ALA A 208 -10.22 4.01 -6.86
C ALA A 208 -10.47 4.62 -8.24
N TRP A 209 -9.45 5.27 -8.83
CA TRP A 209 -9.52 5.82 -10.19
C TRP A 209 -9.83 4.75 -11.23
N SER A 210 -9.19 3.58 -11.15
CA SER A 210 -9.37 2.48 -12.11
C SER A 210 -10.75 1.86 -11.94
N PHE A 211 -11.22 1.69 -10.70
CA PHE A 211 -12.57 1.19 -10.44
C PHE A 211 -13.67 2.15 -10.91
N GLY A 212 -13.52 3.46 -10.70
CA GLY A 212 -14.43 4.47 -11.24
C GLY A 212 -14.44 4.44 -12.76
N ALA A 213 -13.25 4.49 -13.37
CA ALA A 213 -13.08 4.46 -14.82
C ALA A 213 -13.61 3.19 -15.50
N ARG A 214 -13.89 2.10 -14.78
CA ARG A 214 -14.56 0.91 -15.34
C ARG A 214 -16.03 1.16 -15.66
N ARG A 215 -16.66 2.05 -14.89
CA ARG A 215 -18.08 2.39 -14.95
C ARG A 215 -18.33 3.67 -15.74
N ASP A 216 -17.34 4.54 -15.83
CA ASP A 216 -17.44 5.79 -16.57
C ASP A 216 -17.36 5.59 -18.08
N SER A 217 -17.92 6.59 -18.79
CA SER A 217 -17.66 6.76 -20.21
C SER A 217 -16.18 7.08 -20.45
N LYS A 218 -15.68 6.63 -21.60
CA LYS A 218 -14.32 6.96 -22.05
C LYS A 218 -14.15 8.47 -22.14
N LEU A 219 -13.03 9.00 -21.63
CA LEU A 219 -12.74 10.43 -21.73
C LEU A 219 -12.71 10.87 -23.20
N ALA A 220 -13.26 12.06 -23.45
CA ALA A 220 -13.15 12.72 -24.75
C ALA A 220 -11.66 12.83 -25.14
N GLY A 221 -11.34 12.50 -26.40
CA GLY A 221 -9.97 12.54 -26.92
C GLY A 221 -9.11 11.30 -26.64
N CYS A 222 -9.53 10.36 -25.79
CA CYS A 222 -8.80 9.10 -25.62
C CYS A 222 -8.91 8.22 -26.89
N THR A 223 -7.78 7.81 -27.46
CA THR A 223 -7.72 7.00 -28.70
C THR A 223 -7.46 5.50 -28.46
N HIS A 224 -7.21 5.08 -27.22
CA HIS A 224 -6.94 3.68 -26.90
C HIS A 224 -8.11 2.74 -27.23
N ARG A 225 -7.83 1.49 -27.63
CA ARG A 225 -8.86 0.52 -28.04
C ARG A 225 -9.78 0.06 -26.90
N ALA A 226 -9.32 0.14 -25.65
CA ALA A 226 -10.09 -0.30 -24.49
C ALA A 226 -11.45 0.45 -24.40
N LYS A 227 -12.50 -0.28 -24.01
CA LYS A 227 -13.89 0.22 -23.88
C LYS A 227 -14.01 1.39 -22.91
N ASN A 228 -13.14 1.45 -21.90
CA ASN A 228 -13.15 2.45 -20.85
C ASN A 228 -11.72 2.84 -20.45
N CYS A 229 -11.59 3.79 -19.52
CA CYS A 229 -10.31 4.40 -19.15
C CYS A 229 -9.63 3.73 -17.93
N ALA A 230 -10.02 2.51 -17.56
CA ALA A 230 -9.54 1.82 -16.34
C ALA A 230 -8.04 1.51 -16.30
N ASN A 231 -7.33 1.70 -17.41
CA ASN A 231 -5.87 1.58 -17.52
C ASN A 231 -5.30 2.71 -18.39
N CYS A 232 -5.92 3.90 -18.35
CA CYS A 232 -5.54 5.07 -19.14
C CYS A 232 -4.72 6.05 -18.28
N PRO A 233 -3.46 6.36 -18.64
CA PRO A 233 -2.64 7.34 -17.94
C PRO A 233 -3.29 8.71 -17.80
N THR A 234 -3.90 9.24 -18.87
CA THR A 234 -4.56 10.54 -18.85
C THR A 234 -5.68 10.59 -17.82
N TYR A 235 -6.49 9.53 -17.73
CA TYR A 235 -7.54 9.44 -16.71
C TYR A 235 -6.94 9.38 -15.30
N ALA A 236 -5.93 8.53 -15.09
CA ALA A 236 -5.29 8.36 -13.79
C ALA A 236 -4.64 9.67 -13.29
N LEU A 237 -3.93 10.38 -14.16
CA LEU A 237 -3.29 11.67 -13.84
C LEU A 237 -4.32 12.76 -13.54
N ALA A 238 -5.41 12.82 -14.32
CA ALA A 238 -6.51 13.74 -14.05
C ALA A 238 -7.18 13.44 -12.69
N TRP A 239 -7.39 12.16 -12.36
CA TRP A 239 -7.92 11.75 -11.06
C TRP A 239 -6.96 12.14 -9.93
N ARG A 240 -5.65 11.85 -10.09
CA ARG A 240 -4.62 12.22 -9.11
C ARG A 240 -4.62 13.72 -8.84
N SER A 241 -4.66 14.54 -9.88
CA SER A 241 -4.70 16.00 -9.75
C SER A 241 -5.90 16.45 -8.93
N ARG A 242 -7.09 15.88 -9.17
CA ARG A 242 -8.30 16.22 -8.40
C ARG A 242 -8.19 15.85 -6.93
N VAL A 243 -7.63 14.67 -6.62
CA VAL A 243 -7.45 14.24 -5.22
C VAL A 243 -6.46 15.13 -4.50
N LEU A 244 -5.34 15.49 -5.14
CA LEU A 244 -4.33 16.37 -4.54
C LEU A 244 -4.76 17.83 -4.44
N SER A 245 -5.73 18.26 -5.25
CA SER A 245 -6.27 19.63 -5.21
C SER A 245 -7.55 19.73 -4.38
N ALA A 246 -8.03 18.61 -3.82
CA ALA A 246 -9.23 18.63 -3.01
C ALA A 246 -8.92 19.38 -1.70
N PRO A 247 -9.74 20.37 -1.30
CA PRO A 247 -9.55 21.02 -0.01
C PRO A 247 -9.69 19.98 1.09
N ALA A 248 -8.72 19.94 2.01
CA ALA A 248 -8.87 19.23 3.26
C ALA A 248 -10.10 19.82 4.00
N PRO A 249 -10.99 18.99 4.57
CA PRO A 249 -12.05 19.48 5.42
C PRO A 249 -11.43 20.32 6.53
N GLU A 250 -12.00 21.50 6.74
CA GLU A 250 -11.48 22.57 7.59
C GLU A 250 -11.07 22.07 8.99
N ARG A 251 -9.81 21.67 9.15
CA ARG A 251 -9.04 21.84 10.39
C ARG A 251 -7.97 22.88 10.12
N GLN A 252 -8.41 24.14 10.07
CA GLN A 252 -7.50 25.28 10.20
C GLN A 252 -6.72 25.14 11.51
N LEU A 253 -5.39 25.26 11.46
CA LEU A 253 -4.78 26.50 11.92
C LEU A 253 -3.35 26.67 11.39
N GLN A 254 -3.16 27.86 10.81
CA GLN A 254 -1.95 28.57 10.38
C GLN A 254 -1.16 28.02 9.19
N PHE A 255 -1.35 28.72 8.06
CA PHE A 255 -0.42 28.78 6.94
C PHE A 255 0.69 29.78 7.28
N ASP A 256 1.93 29.31 7.31
CA ASP A 256 3.08 30.16 7.02
C ASP A 256 3.42 29.98 5.54
N LEU A 257 3.11 31.01 4.74
CA LEU A 257 3.69 31.18 3.41
C LEU A 257 5.15 31.55 3.60
N LEU A 258 6.08 30.94 2.88
CA LEU A 258 7.35 31.61 2.58
C LEU A 258 8.11 30.98 1.41
N GLY A 259 8.38 31.84 0.42
CA GLY A 259 9.60 31.88 -0.41
C GLY A 259 9.70 30.92 -1.57
#